data_AF-D7JFL8-F1
#
_entry.id   AF-D7JFL8-F1
#
_cell.length_a   1.000
_cell.length_b   1.000
_cell.length_c   1.000
_cell.angle_alpha   90.00
_cell.angle_beta   90.00
_cell.angle_gamma   90.00
#
_symmetry.space_group_name_H-M   'P 1'
#
loop_
_entity.id
_entity.type
_entity.pdbx_description
1 polymer ?
#
loop_
_entity_poly.entity_id
_entity_poly.type
_entity_poly.pdbx_seq_one_letter_code
_entity_poly.pdbx_strand_id
1 'polypeptide(L)'
;MQKIKEQCPIDMGQGIVMTNVDFYEGEKILEYVISIDGVESIDQDGVQQMKEVIVEELANNSSFLSNVSVKMILKQGYRFRYIYTDVAGNKLAEIIINDSDLP
;
A
#
# COMPACT_ATOMS: atom_id res chain seq x y z
N MET A 1 -11.23 14.10 -4.47
CA MET A 1 -9.94 13.48 -4.79
C MET A 1 -9.46 13.97 -6.14
N GLN A 2 -8.50 14.90 -6.12
CA GLN A 2 -7.76 15.30 -7.31
C GLN A 2 -6.41 14.57 -7.31
N LYS A 3 -6.16 13.80 -8.36
CA LYS A 3 -4.95 13.00 -8.55
C LYS A 3 -3.86 13.85 -9.20
N ILE A 4 -2.65 13.81 -8.64
CA ILE A 4 -1.54 14.71 -9.05
C ILE A 4 -0.44 13.96 -9.79
N LYS A 5 -0.22 12.67 -9.49
CA LYS A 5 0.81 11.85 -10.12
C LYS A 5 0.38 10.38 -10.12
N GLU A 6 0.76 9.66 -11.17
CA GLU A 6 0.62 8.21 -11.34
C GLU A 6 1.95 7.59 -11.84
N GLN A 7 2.13 6.27 -11.69
CA GLN A 7 3.29 5.53 -12.23
C GLN A 7 2.84 4.25 -12.93
N CYS A 8 3.52 3.88 -14.03
CA CYS A 8 3.24 2.68 -14.83
C CYS A 8 3.56 1.37 -14.10
N PRO A 9 3.05 0.21 -14.59
CA PRO A 9 3.12 -1.05 -13.85
C PRO A 9 4.55 -1.52 -13.58
N ILE A 10 4.77 -2.01 -12.36
CA ILE A 10 6.00 -2.67 -11.90
C ILE A 10 5.66 -4.11 -11.56
N ASP A 11 6.29 -5.06 -12.26
CA ASP A 11 6.20 -6.48 -11.96
C ASP A 11 7.00 -6.79 -10.68
N MET A 12 6.32 -7.36 -9.69
CA MET A 12 6.90 -7.76 -8.40
C MET A 12 7.20 -9.26 -8.35
N GLY A 13 6.85 -10.01 -9.41
CA GLY A 13 7.00 -11.45 -9.51
C GLY A 13 5.83 -12.23 -8.89
N GLN A 14 5.80 -13.55 -9.12
CA GLN A 14 4.83 -14.49 -8.53
C GLN A 14 3.35 -14.13 -8.76
N GLY A 15 3.04 -13.46 -9.89
CA GLY A 15 1.68 -13.03 -10.21
C GLY A 15 1.25 -11.74 -9.49
N ILE A 16 2.17 -11.02 -8.85
CA ILE A 16 1.91 -9.74 -8.18
C ILE A 16 2.44 -8.61 -9.04
N VAL A 17 1.58 -7.67 -9.39
CA VAL A 17 1.93 -6.49 -10.21
C VAL A 17 1.44 -5.24 -9.51
N MET A 18 2.34 -4.32 -9.18
CA MET A 18 1.93 -2.98 -8.78
C MET A 18 1.54 -2.23 -10.04
N THR A 19 0.25 -2.07 -10.28
CA THR A 19 -0.28 -1.51 -11.53
C THR A 19 -0.19 0.01 -11.55
N ASN A 20 -0.29 0.64 -10.38
CA ASN A 20 -0.20 2.08 -10.27
C ASN A 20 0.23 2.55 -8.87
N VAL A 21 0.77 3.77 -8.80
CA VAL A 21 1.00 4.52 -7.58
C VAL A 21 0.46 5.94 -7.74
N ASP A 22 -0.65 6.23 -7.07
CA ASP A 22 -1.37 7.48 -7.17
C ASP A 22 -1.11 8.41 -5.97
N PHE A 23 -0.91 9.69 -6.24
CA PHE A 23 -0.72 10.70 -5.20
C PHE A 23 -1.87 11.71 -5.16
N TYR A 24 -2.49 11.84 -3.99
CA TYR A 24 -3.60 12.74 -3.70
C TYR A 24 -3.19 13.72 -2.59
N GLU A 25 -2.66 14.88 -2.97
CA GLU A 25 -2.15 15.90 -2.02
C GLU A 25 -3.26 16.41 -1.08
N GLY A 26 -4.44 16.73 -1.62
CA GLY A 26 -5.52 17.33 -0.85
C GLY A 26 -5.99 16.44 0.32
N GLU A 27 -5.96 15.13 0.11
CA GLU A 27 -6.32 14.13 1.11
C GLU A 27 -5.10 13.51 1.82
N LYS A 28 -3.89 13.95 1.47
CA LYS A 28 -2.60 13.43 1.93
C LYS A 28 -2.51 11.90 1.81
N ILE A 29 -2.79 11.35 0.63
CA ILE A 29 -2.76 9.90 0.37
C ILE A 29 -1.71 9.56 -0.68
N LEU A 30 -0.90 8.56 -0.38
CA LEU A 30 -0.17 7.80 -1.39
C LEU A 30 -0.82 6.42 -1.53
N GLU A 31 -1.43 6.19 -2.69
CA GLU A 31 -2.22 5.00 -2.98
C GLU A 31 -1.45 4.06 -3.91
N TYR A 32 -1.32 2.80 -3.52
CA TYR A 32 -0.68 1.75 -4.28
C TYR A 32 -1.76 0.80 -4.77
N VAL A 33 -1.87 0.63 -6.09
CA VAL A 33 -2.80 -0.33 -6.69
C VAL A 33 -2.00 -1.56 -7.10
N ILE A 34 -2.39 -2.72 -6.57
CA ILE A 34 -1.65 -3.99 -6.69
C ILE A 34 -2.61 -5.05 -7.22
N SER A 35 -2.32 -5.62 -8.38
CA SER A 35 -3.04 -6.75 -8.95
C SER A 35 -2.36 -8.06 -8.54
N ILE A 36 -3.17 -9.05 -8.14
CA ILE A 36 -2.70 -10.39 -7.78
C ILE A 36 -3.45 -11.42 -8.64
N ASP A 37 -2.69 -12.29 -9.31
CA ASP A 37 -3.23 -13.41 -10.06
C ASP A 37 -3.61 -14.59 -9.16
N GLY A 38 -4.71 -15.27 -9.49
CA GLY A 38 -5.18 -16.47 -8.79
C GLY A 38 -5.85 -16.24 -7.42
N VAL A 39 -6.12 -14.99 -7.02
CA VAL A 39 -6.84 -14.68 -5.77
C VAL A 39 -8.25 -14.17 -6.09
N GLU A 40 -9.27 -14.89 -5.60
CA GLU A 40 -10.68 -14.53 -5.82
C GLU A 40 -11.25 -13.60 -4.75
N SER A 41 -10.78 -13.71 -3.50
CA SER A 41 -11.24 -12.89 -2.38
C SER A 41 -10.21 -12.87 -1.26
N ILE A 42 -10.19 -11.77 -0.50
CA ILE A 42 -9.43 -11.65 0.76
C ILE A 42 -10.45 -11.32 1.84
N ASP A 43 -10.54 -12.15 2.88
CA ASP A 43 -11.44 -11.91 4.01
C ASP A 43 -10.84 -10.94 5.03
N GLN A 44 -11.60 -10.62 6.08
CA GLN A 44 -11.16 -9.64 7.08
C GLN A 44 -9.92 -10.11 7.85
N ASP A 45 -9.79 -11.40 8.13
CA ASP A 45 -8.64 -11.96 8.83
C ASP A 45 -7.38 -11.86 7.95
N GLY A 46 -7.50 -12.16 6.65
CA GLY A 46 -6.43 -11.96 5.68
C GLY A 46 -6.02 -10.49 5.55
N VAL A 47 -6.98 -9.57 5.49
CA VAL A 47 -6.71 -8.12 5.48
C VAL A 47 -5.91 -7.70 6.72
N GLN A 48 -6.29 -8.21 7.90
CA GLN A 48 -5.61 -7.89 9.15
C GLN A 48 -4.18 -8.45 9.19
N GLN A 49 -3.97 -9.70 8.79
CA GLN A 49 -2.64 -10.31 8.71
C GLN A 49 -1.73 -9.57 7.72
N MET A 50 -2.26 -9.20 6.55
CA MET A 50 -1.53 -8.39 5.58
C MET A 50 -1.14 -7.03 6.14
N LYS A 51 -2.05 -6.37 6.87
CA LYS A 51 -1.75 -5.09 7.53
C LYS A 51 -0.62 -5.24 8.54
N GLU A 52 -0.65 -6.29 9.36
CA GLU A 52 0.40 -6.58 10.34
C GLU A 52 1.77 -6.80 9.68
N VAL A 53 1.83 -7.60 8.61
CA VAL A 53 3.08 -7.83 7.85
C VAL A 53 3.60 -6.53 7.25
N ILE A 54 2.74 -5.69 6.65
CA ILE A 54 3.16 -4.40 6.10
C ILE A 54 3.72 -3.50 7.20
N VAL A 55 3.03 -3.40 8.34
CA VAL A 55 3.49 -2.61 9.49
C VAL A 55 4.84 -3.12 9.99
N GLU A 56 5.00 -4.44 10.12
CA GLU A 56 6.24 -5.08 10.55
C GLU A 56 7.38 -4.75 9.60
N GLU A 57 7.18 -4.90 8.29
CA GLU A 57 8.19 -4.56 7.27
C GLU A 57 8.57 -3.08 7.31
N LEU A 58 7.59 -2.18 7.46
CA LEU A 58 7.85 -0.73 7.58
C LEU A 58 8.55 -0.36 8.89
N ALA A 59 8.35 -1.15 9.95
CA ALA A 59 9.04 -0.98 11.23
C ALA A 59 10.46 -1.56 11.22
N ASN A 60 10.66 -2.70 10.55
CA ASN A 60 11.86 -3.53 10.64
C ASN A 60 12.84 -3.39 9.48
N ASN A 61 12.49 -2.72 8.36
CA ASN A 61 13.35 -2.70 7.18
C ASN A 61 14.78 -2.22 7.50
N SER A 62 15.77 -3.05 7.18
CA SER A 62 17.17 -2.93 7.61
C SER A 62 17.92 -1.68 7.09
N SER A 63 17.32 -0.92 6.17
CA SER A 63 17.87 0.36 5.70
C SER A 63 17.31 1.52 6.52
N PHE A 64 18.14 2.06 7.42
CA PHE A 64 17.80 3.20 8.30
C PHE A 64 17.17 4.38 7.53
N LEU A 65 17.60 4.64 6.29
CA LEU A 65 17.14 5.78 5.50
C LEU A 65 15.73 5.61 4.90
N SER A 66 15.34 4.39 4.49
CA SER A 66 13.99 4.14 3.95
C SER A 66 12.94 4.21 5.05
N ASN A 67 13.22 3.66 6.23
CA ASN A 67 12.28 3.69 7.36
C ASN A 67 12.05 5.09 7.90
N VAL A 68 13.12 5.90 8.01
CA VAL A 68 12.99 7.30 8.43
C VAL A 68 12.09 8.08 7.45
N SER A 69 12.25 7.87 6.15
CA SER A 69 11.44 8.55 5.13
C SER A 69 9.96 8.20 5.24
N VAL A 70 9.63 6.91 5.40
CA VAL A 70 8.25 6.43 5.61
C VAL A 70 7.64 7.05 6.88
N LYS A 71 8.34 6.97 8.01
CA LYS A 71 7.87 7.55 9.28
C LYS A 71 7.68 9.07 9.17
N MET A 72 8.58 9.77 8.47
CA MET A 72 8.45 11.22 8.25
C MET A 72 7.25 11.57 7.38
N ILE A 73 6.93 10.78 6.36
CA ILE A 73 5.73 10.98 5.52
C ILE A 73 4.48 10.82 6.39
N LEU A 74 4.37 9.72 7.15
CA LEU A 74 3.23 9.46 8.02
C LEU A 74 3.04 10.54 9.09
N LYS A 75 4.13 10.98 9.75
CA LYS A 75 4.11 12.06 10.75
C LYS A 75 3.69 13.42 10.20
N GLN A 76 3.82 13.64 8.88
CA GLN A 76 3.29 14.85 8.21
C GLN A 76 1.78 14.77 7.95
N GLY A 77 1.13 13.71 8.42
CA GLY A 77 -0.31 13.47 8.27
C GLY A 77 -0.67 12.80 6.95
N TYR A 78 0.31 12.21 6.24
CA TYR A 78 0.02 11.35 5.11
C TYR A 78 -0.38 9.95 5.56
N ARG A 79 -1.09 9.23 4.68
CA ARG A 79 -1.42 7.82 4.84
C ARG A 79 -1.05 7.04 3.59
N PHE A 80 -0.63 5.80 3.79
CA PHE A 80 -0.49 4.85 2.68
C PHE A 80 -1.78 4.07 2.55
N ARG A 81 -2.28 3.97 1.33
CA ARG A 81 -3.46 3.16 1.00
C ARG A 81 -3.04 2.11 -0.01
N TYR A 82 -3.21 0.84 0.33
CA TYR A 82 -2.98 -0.27 -0.58
C TYR A 82 -4.34 -0.78 -1.06
N ILE A 83 -4.55 -0.77 -2.37
CA ILE A 83 -5.71 -1.33 -3.03
C ILE A 83 -5.27 -2.61 -3.74
N TYR A 84 -5.75 -3.75 -3.27
CA TYR A 84 -5.50 -5.03 -3.92
C TYR A 84 -6.65 -5.36 -4.86
N THR A 85 -6.33 -5.79 -6.08
CA THR A 85 -7.29 -6.20 -7.09
C THR A 85 -6.95 -7.55 -7.68
N ASP A 86 -7.92 -8.20 -8.32
CA ASP A 86 -7.63 -9.30 -9.24
C ASP A 86 -7.06 -8.77 -10.57
N VAL A 87 -6.80 -9.66 -11.52
CA VAL A 87 -6.32 -9.33 -12.89
C VAL A 87 -7.38 -8.62 -13.75
N ALA A 88 -8.66 -8.68 -13.37
CA ALA A 88 -9.76 -7.98 -14.03
C ALA A 88 -9.99 -6.57 -13.43
N GLY A 89 -9.27 -6.21 -12.35
CA GLY A 89 -9.39 -4.94 -11.66
C GLY A 89 -10.47 -4.89 -10.59
N ASN A 90 -11.09 -6.03 -10.24
CA ASN A 90 -12.04 -6.09 -9.14
C ASN A 90 -11.30 -5.97 -7.81
N LYS A 91 -11.79 -5.12 -6.91
CA LYS A 91 -11.17 -4.89 -5.61
C LYS A 91 -11.32 -6.11 -4.71
N LEU A 92 -10.18 -6.62 -4.23
CA LEU A 92 -10.07 -7.71 -3.27
C LEU A 92 -9.94 -7.19 -1.84
N ALA A 93 -9.14 -6.14 -1.63
CA ALA A 93 -8.91 -5.55 -0.31
C ALA A 93 -8.51 -4.07 -0.37
N GLU A 94 -8.69 -3.36 0.75
CA GLU A 94 -8.09 -2.06 1.01
C GLU A 94 -7.44 -2.07 2.39
N ILE A 95 -6.16 -1.67 2.44
CA ILE A 95 -5.39 -1.53 3.68
C ILE A 95 -4.93 -0.10 3.78
N ILE A 96 -5.17 0.52 4.94
CA ILE A 96 -4.73 1.89 5.24
C ILE A 96 -3.73 1.83 6.39
N ILE A 97 -2.56 2.43 6.17
CA ILE A 97 -1.50 2.62 7.16
C ILE A 97 -1.39 4.09 7.51
N ASN A 98 -1.45 4.37 8.81
CA ASN A 98 -1.32 5.69 9.42
C ASN A 98 -0.11 5.72 10.37
N ASP A 99 0.24 6.91 10.85
CA ASP A 99 1.31 7.07 11.86
C ASP A 99 1.06 6.23 13.13
N SER A 100 -0.19 6.12 13.57
CA SER A 100 -0.58 5.34 14.75
C SER A 100 -0.42 3.83 14.60
N ASP A 101 -0.27 3.34 13.37
CA ASP A 101 -0.08 1.91 13.10
C ASP A 101 1.39 1.49 13.29
N LEU A 102 2.33 2.46 13.28
CA LEU A 102 3.75 2.19 13.46
C LEU A 102 4.18 2.34 14.95
N PRO A 103 5.19 1.57 15.40
CA PRO A 103 5.80 1.73 16.72
C PRO A 103 6.72 2.96 16.83
#